data_AF-A0AA88QFF7-F1
#
_entry.id   AF-A0AA88QFF7-F1
#
_cell.length_a   1.000
_cell.length_b   1.000
_cell.length_c   1.000
_cell.angle_alpha   90.00
_cell.angle_beta   90.00
_cell.angle_gamma   90.00
#
_symmetry.space_group_name_H-M   'P 1'
#
loop_
_entity.id
_entity.type
_entity.pdbx_description
1 polymer ?
#
loop_
_entity_poly.entity_id
_entity_poly.type
_entity_poly.pdbx_seq_one_letter_code
_entity_poly.pdbx_strand_id
1 'polypeptide(L)'
;MDIGGLETVVANSAYVSARGSIDSAAAATMRDKKYRTKLNLPHIRQCEHMKTMVDSSFDSMCVRQPIGKRLFQQYLESEPAHKNPVDLWKDIEDYNVAQENDRAKKAQKMVNKYYESSSKNFCDFLGEKAVSRVKEDYKNIRGDLFKESEQQLLVHLEAKTLSGFKDSMYFLRYIQFKWLESQPVTEDWFMDFRVLGKGGFGEVHACQMKATGKMYANKKLNKKRLKKRKGYDGAIIEKRILAKVHSRFIVTLAYAFQTKTDLCLVMTIMNGGDLRYHMYNVDEKNPGFNENRACYYTAQIICGLEHLHQHRIVYRDLKPENVLLDDAGHVRLSDLGLAVELPPGNDKTQGYAGTPGFMAPELLQKKEYDYTVDYFTLGVTLYEMVAAKGPFRCRGEQVDNNEVTRRILNDPVSYPPTFSQELKNLCEGLMEKDPEKRLGFKNNECAELKNQSFFKELNWGRLEAGMLPPPFVPDPKMVYAKDIDDVGAFSTIRGVAIDNNDNEFYNEFATGNVPIPWQEEMIETGVFGELNIWGQNGKLPNDLDPNYVEAKGGGCVLL
;
A
#
# COMPACT_ATOMS: atom_id res chain seq x y z
N MET A 1 -35.55 -13.64 -21.51
CA MET A 1 -34.97 -12.60 -20.64
C MET A 1 -33.71 -13.20 -20.08
N ASP A 2 -32.56 -12.69 -20.52
CA ASP A 2 -31.25 -13.19 -20.10
C ASP A 2 -31.03 -12.81 -18.64
N ILE A 3 -31.09 -13.79 -17.74
CA ILE A 3 -31.04 -13.57 -16.28
C ILE A 3 -29.63 -13.11 -15.85
N GLY A 4 -28.58 -13.53 -16.57
CA GLY A 4 -27.18 -13.16 -16.26
C GLY A 4 -26.89 -11.67 -16.46
N GLY A 5 -27.41 -11.09 -17.55
CA GLY A 5 -27.32 -9.66 -17.80
C GLY A 5 -27.97 -8.81 -16.71
N LEU A 6 -29.06 -9.29 -16.09
CA LEU A 6 -29.73 -8.57 -14.99
C LEU A 6 -28.90 -8.60 -13.70
N GLU A 7 -28.28 -9.73 -13.35
CA GLU A 7 -27.40 -9.84 -12.18
C GLU A 7 -26.19 -8.92 -12.29
N THR A 8 -25.56 -8.87 -13.47
CA THR A 8 -24.43 -7.96 -13.74
C THR A 8 -24.85 -6.50 -13.61
N VAL A 9 -25.99 -6.10 -14.18
CA VAL A 9 -26.48 -4.71 -14.09
C VAL A 9 -26.81 -4.31 -12.65
N VAL A 10 -27.46 -5.18 -11.87
CA VAL A 10 -27.79 -4.92 -10.47
C VAL A 10 -26.53 -4.79 -9.63
N ALA A 11 -25.57 -5.71 -9.78
CA ALA A 11 -24.30 -5.68 -9.06
C ALA A 11 -23.47 -4.43 -9.43
N ASN A 12 -23.40 -4.08 -10.72
CA ASN A 12 -22.73 -2.86 -11.18
C ASN A 12 -23.38 -1.61 -10.58
N SER A 13 -24.71 -1.53 -10.58
CA SER A 13 -25.44 -0.37 -10.07
C SER A 13 -25.25 -0.19 -8.56
N ALA A 14 -25.32 -1.28 -7.79
CA ALA A 14 -25.08 -1.27 -6.35
C ALA A 14 -23.63 -0.85 -6.04
N TYR A 15 -22.67 -1.38 -6.80
CA TYR A 15 -21.25 -1.06 -6.64
C TYR A 15 -20.93 0.40 -7.01
N VAL A 16 -21.43 0.91 -8.13
CA VAL A 16 -21.22 2.32 -8.54
C VAL A 16 -21.87 3.28 -7.55
N SER A 17 -23.06 2.93 -7.02
CA SER A 17 -23.71 3.72 -5.96
C SER A 17 -22.86 3.79 -4.69
N ALA A 18 -22.30 2.65 -4.25
CA ALA A 18 -21.38 2.59 -3.12
C ALA A 18 -20.07 3.37 -3.37
N ARG A 19 -19.56 3.35 -4.62
CA ARG A 19 -18.37 4.09 -5.05
C ARG A 19 -18.60 5.59 -5.17
N GLY A 20 -19.77 6.07 -5.60
CA GLY A 20 -20.04 7.50 -5.86
C GLY A 20 -20.05 8.41 -4.62
N SER A 21 -19.79 7.87 -3.43
CA SER A 21 -19.89 8.53 -2.13
C SER A 21 -18.51 8.81 -1.48
N ILE A 22 -17.48 9.13 -2.29
CA ILE A 22 -16.06 9.26 -1.87
C ILE A 22 -15.72 10.61 -1.19
N ASP A 23 -16.70 11.36 -0.71
CA ASP A 23 -16.41 12.46 0.23
C ASP A 23 -16.46 11.92 1.67
N SER A 24 -15.58 12.40 2.57
CA SER A 24 -15.55 12.00 3.99
C SER A 24 -16.92 12.20 4.68
N ALA A 25 -17.71 13.17 4.22
CA ALA A 25 -19.09 13.39 4.66
C ALA A 25 -20.06 12.29 4.21
N ALA A 26 -19.84 11.70 3.03
CA ALA A 26 -20.66 10.65 2.46
C ALA A 26 -20.30 9.25 3.04
N ALA A 27 -19.04 9.02 3.41
CA ALA A 27 -18.66 7.81 4.16
C ALA A 27 -19.44 7.66 5.49
N ALA A 28 -19.68 8.77 6.21
CA ALA A 28 -20.47 8.78 7.45
C ALA A 28 -21.93 8.35 7.22
N THR A 29 -22.53 8.72 6.09
CA THR A 29 -23.91 8.35 5.74
C THR A 29 -24.09 6.88 5.36
N MET A 30 -23.00 6.20 4.97
CA MET A 30 -23.01 4.78 4.59
C MET A 30 -22.76 3.82 5.77
N ARG A 31 -22.44 4.34 6.96
CA ARG A 31 -22.11 3.48 8.11
C ARG A 31 -23.34 2.75 8.62
N ASP A 32 -23.20 1.46 8.85
CA ASP A 32 -24.19 0.69 9.60
C ASP A 32 -24.14 1.12 11.07
N LYS A 33 -25.26 1.68 11.56
CA LYS A 33 -25.38 2.18 12.94
C LYS A 33 -25.08 1.12 13.99
N LYS A 34 -25.48 -0.13 13.77
CA LYS A 34 -25.25 -1.25 14.71
C LYS A 34 -23.77 -1.61 14.78
N TYR A 35 -23.05 -1.56 13.66
CA TYR A 35 -21.60 -1.83 13.67
C TYR A 35 -20.80 -0.64 14.17
N ARG A 36 -21.21 0.59 13.84
CA ARG A 36 -20.55 1.80 14.34
C ARG A 36 -20.56 1.88 15.87
N THR A 37 -21.66 1.48 16.53
CA THR A 37 -21.74 1.47 18.00
C THR A 37 -20.88 0.39 18.67
N LYS A 38 -20.34 -0.58 17.91
CA LYS A 38 -19.35 -1.52 18.43
C LYS A 38 -17.95 -0.89 18.53
N LEU A 39 -17.67 0.16 17.77
CA LEU A 39 -16.43 0.92 17.86
C LEU A 39 -16.54 1.98 18.96
N ASN A 40 -16.22 1.58 20.19
CA ASN A 40 -16.15 2.47 21.35
C ASN A 40 -14.85 2.21 22.11
N LEU A 41 -14.25 3.29 22.64
CA LEU A 41 -13.09 3.16 23.50
C LEU A 41 -13.53 2.55 24.83
N PRO A 42 -12.88 1.47 25.29
CA PRO A 42 -13.16 0.88 26.59
C PRO A 42 -12.65 1.79 27.72
N HIS A 43 -13.13 1.56 28.94
CA HIS A 43 -12.53 2.19 30.12
C HIS A 43 -11.06 1.76 30.29
N ILE A 44 -10.16 2.66 30.67
CA ILE A 44 -8.70 2.41 30.71
C ILE A 44 -8.30 1.18 31.53
N ARG A 45 -9.02 0.89 32.62
CA ARG A 45 -8.84 -0.32 33.45
C ARG A 45 -8.94 -1.62 32.65
N GLN A 46 -9.71 -1.65 31.56
CA GLN A 46 -9.82 -2.82 30.68
C GLN A 46 -8.59 -3.00 29.78
N CYS A 47 -7.80 -1.94 29.60
CA CYS A 47 -6.63 -1.92 28.72
C CYS A 47 -5.31 -2.03 29.49
N GLU A 48 -5.31 -2.27 30.79
CA GLU A 48 -4.07 -2.22 31.59
C GLU A 48 -3.00 -3.20 31.06
N HIS A 49 -3.42 -4.41 30.66
CA HIS A 49 -2.56 -5.42 30.04
C HIS A 49 -1.93 -4.97 28.71
N MET A 50 -2.57 -4.04 27.99
CA MET A 50 -2.08 -3.57 26.70
C MET A 50 -0.81 -2.72 26.86
N LYS A 51 -0.61 -2.05 27.99
CA LYS A 51 0.60 -1.25 28.26
C LYS A 51 1.89 -2.06 28.12
N THR A 52 1.84 -3.35 28.42
CA THR A 52 3.00 -4.27 28.30
C THR A 52 3.03 -5.06 27.00
N MET A 53 1.90 -5.17 26.29
CA MET A 53 1.81 -5.94 25.04
C MET A 53 2.15 -5.13 23.79
N VAL A 54 1.89 -3.81 23.80
CA VAL A 54 2.13 -2.97 22.63
C VAL A 54 3.62 -2.68 22.47
N ASP A 55 4.11 -2.70 21.23
CA ASP A 55 5.39 -2.09 20.91
C ASP A 55 5.28 -0.57 21.13
N SER A 56 5.98 -0.11 22.17
CA SER A 56 6.03 1.29 22.58
C SER A 56 7.39 1.94 22.30
N SER A 57 8.16 1.39 21.35
CA SER A 57 9.32 2.08 20.78
C SER A 57 8.87 3.37 20.09
N PHE A 58 9.72 4.41 20.15
CA PHE A 58 9.38 5.73 19.59
C PHE A 58 9.06 5.66 18.10
N ASP A 59 9.92 4.98 17.33
CA ASP A 59 9.75 4.84 15.89
C ASP A 59 8.44 4.11 15.51
N SER A 60 8.10 3.02 16.22
CA SER A 60 6.84 2.29 15.97
C SER A 60 5.62 3.13 16.34
N MET A 61 5.59 3.68 17.54
CA MET A 61 4.42 4.33 18.13
C MET A 61 4.21 5.76 17.63
N CYS A 62 5.26 6.57 17.62
CA CYS A 62 5.18 8.03 17.42
C CYS A 62 5.48 8.45 15.97
N VAL A 63 6.08 7.57 15.15
CA VAL A 63 6.46 7.89 13.77
C VAL A 63 5.66 7.08 12.76
N ARG A 64 5.64 5.75 12.89
CA ARG A 64 5.02 4.85 11.89
C ARG A 64 3.52 4.64 12.08
N GLN A 65 3.04 4.50 13.32
CA GLN A 65 1.62 4.26 13.59
C GLN A 65 0.81 5.57 13.52
N PRO A 66 -0.15 5.72 12.58
CA PRO A 66 -0.84 7.00 12.34
C PRO A 66 -1.56 7.59 13.55
N ILE A 67 -2.30 6.78 14.32
CA ILE A 67 -2.99 7.25 15.53
C ILE A 67 -1.96 7.62 16.61
N GLY A 68 -0.93 6.80 16.79
CA GLY A 68 0.14 7.09 17.76
C GLY A 68 0.89 8.38 17.44
N LYS A 69 1.24 8.61 16.17
CA LYS A 69 1.81 9.87 15.68
C LYS A 69 0.89 11.06 15.92
N ARG A 70 -0.41 10.95 15.63
CA ARG A 70 -1.39 12.03 15.89
C ARG A 70 -1.50 12.36 17.37
N LEU A 71 -1.57 11.36 18.24
CA LEU A 71 -1.64 11.54 19.69
C LEU A 71 -0.32 12.12 20.24
N PHE A 72 0.81 11.70 19.70
CA PHE A 72 2.11 12.25 20.04
C PHE A 72 2.25 13.72 19.63
N GLN A 73 1.78 14.09 18.43
CA GLN A 73 1.72 15.49 18.00
C GLN A 73 0.81 16.33 18.92
N GLN A 74 -0.35 15.82 19.34
CA GLN A 74 -1.22 16.49 20.31
C GLN A 74 -0.53 16.71 21.66
N TYR A 75 0.22 15.73 22.14
CA TYR A 75 1.04 15.85 23.35
C TYR A 75 2.13 16.92 23.20
N LEU A 76 2.86 16.92 22.08
CA LEU A 76 3.89 17.93 21.85
C LEU A 76 3.31 19.35 21.75
N GLU A 77 2.10 19.50 21.20
CA GLU A 77 1.39 20.77 21.15
C GLU A 77 0.93 21.27 22.53
N SER A 78 0.69 20.36 23.49
CA SER A 78 0.40 20.74 24.88
C SER A 78 1.64 21.15 25.68
N GLU A 79 2.85 20.91 25.16
CA GLU A 79 4.12 21.17 25.82
C GLU A 79 4.90 22.33 25.16
N PRO A 80 4.82 23.57 25.68
CA PRO A 80 5.46 24.73 25.07
C PRO A 80 6.98 24.61 24.89
N ALA A 81 7.63 23.77 25.71
CA ALA A 81 9.07 23.51 25.66
C ALA A 81 9.55 22.88 24.34
N HIS A 82 8.65 22.23 23.58
CA HIS A 82 8.99 21.51 22.35
C HIS A 82 8.52 22.21 21.08
N LYS A 83 8.08 23.48 21.18
CA LYS A 83 7.50 24.22 20.05
C LYS A 83 8.39 24.27 18.81
N ASN A 84 9.68 24.56 18.97
CA ASN A 84 10.59 24.70 17.81
C ASN A 84 10.79 23.38 17.05
N PRO A 85 11.15 22.25 17.71
CA PRO A 85 11.18 20.93 17.07
C PRO A 85 9.87 20.55 16.35
N VAL A 86 8.71 20.83 16.96
CA VAL A 86 7.39 20.52 16.38
C VAL A 86 7.13 21.33 15.12
N ASP A 87 7.37 22.64 15.19
CA ASP A 87 7.19 23.54 14.05
C ASP A 87 8.16 23.15 12.91
N LEU A 88 9.40 22.74 13.21
CA LEU A 88 10.34 22.20 12.22
C LEU A 88 9.81 20.91 11.59
N TRP A 89 9.27 19.97 12.38
CA TRP A 89 8.73 18.71 11.84
C TRP A 89 7.63 18.96 10.82
N LYS A 90 6.65 19.82 11.18
CA LYS A 90 5.55 20.21 10.31
C LYS A 90 6.05 20.88 9.03
N ASP A 91 7.01 21.80 9.15
CA ASP A 91 7.55 22.50 7.99
C ASP A 91 8.36 21.56 7.06
N ILE A 92 9.02 20.52 7.59
CA ILE A 92 9.68 19.47 6.79
C ILE A 92 8.64 18.66 6.02
N GLU A 93 7.58 18.20 6.68
CA GLU A 93 6.48 17.48 6.01
C GLU A 93 5.85 18.34 4.90
N ASP A 94 5.58 19.61 5.19
CA ASP A 94 5.06 20.61 4.27
C ASP A 94 6.01 20.94 3.11
N TYR A 95 7.33 20.82 3.31
CA TYR A 95 8.33 21.00 2.25
C TYR A 95 8.37 19.80 1.31
N ASN A 96 8.34 18.59 1.87
CA ASN A 96 8.38 17.34 1.12
C ASN A 96 7.22 17.26 0.10
N VAL A 97 6.08 17.86 0.44
CA VAL A 97 4.86 17.94 -0.38
C VAL A 97 4.70 19.25 -1.17
N ALA A 98 5.64 20.19 -1.10
CA ALA A 98 5.51 21.48 -1.79
C ALA A 98 5.83 21.40 -3.30
N GLN A 99 5.20 22.27 -4.10
CA GLN A 99 5.55 22.46 -5.52
C GLN A 99 6.96 23.05 -5.67
N GLU A 100 7.69 22.71 -6.75
CA GLU A 100 9.07 23.18 -6.99
C GLU A 100 9.21 24.70 -6.95
N ASN A 101 8.27 25.41 -7.58
CA ASN A 101 8.22 26.88 -7.61
C ASN A 101 8.13 27.49 -6.20
N ASP A 102 7.59 26.75 -5.23
CA ASP A 102 7.44 27.17 -3.84
C ASP A 102 8.52 26.61 -2.92
N ARG A 103 9.16 25.49 -3.29
CA ARG A 103 10.19 24.83 -2.47
C ARG A 103 11.38 25.73 -2.19
N ALA A 104 11.89 26.45 -3.18
CA ALA A 104 13.00 27.39 -2.95
C ALA A 104 12.65 28.45 -1.88
N LYS A 105 11.43 29.01 -1.94
CA LYS A 105 10.94 29.99 -0.97
C LYS A 105 10.70 29.35 0.40
N LYS A 106 10.13 28.14 0.46
CA LYS A 106 9.93 27.38 1.70
C LYS A 106 11.26 27.01 2.35
N ALA A 107 12.21 26.46 1.60
CA ALA A 107 13.53 26.11 2.08
C ALA A 107 14.25 27.33 2.64
N GLN A 108 14.26 28.46 1.93
CA GLN A 108 14.83 29.71 2.43
C GLN A 108 14.17 30.17 3.75
N LYS A 109 12.83 30.11 3.84
CA LYS A 109 12.10 30.44 5.08
C LYS A 109 12.51 29.52 6.23
N MET A 110 12.61 28.22 5.97
CA MET A 110 13.02 27.23 6.97
C MET A 110 14.47 27.45 7.44
N VAL A 111 15.39 27.73 6.52
CA VAL A 111 16.79 28.09 6.85
C VAL A 111 16.82 29.27 7.80
N ASN A 112 16.15 30.36 7.44
CA ASN A 112 16.11 31.58 8.27
C ASN A 112 15.46 31.34 9.63
N LYS A 113 14.47 30.44 9.71
CA LYS A 113 13.70 30.18 10.92
C LYS A 113 14.42 29.21 11.88
N TYR A 114 14.97 28.11 11.38
CA TYR A 114 15.45 27.01 12.23
C TYR A 114 16.97 26.80 12.23
N TYR A 115 17.67 27.27 11.20
CA TYR A 115 19.11 26.98 10.98
C TYR A 115 20.02 28.18 11.25
N GLU A 116 19.47 29.38 11.42
CA GLU A 116 20.23 30.56 11.81
C GLU A 116 20.30 30.70 13.33
N SER A 117 21.51 30.75 13.88
CA SER A 117 21.75 30.86 15.33
C SER A 117 21.21 32.16 15.93
N SER A 118 21.01 33.20 15.11
CA SER A 118 20.36 34.44 15.51
C SER A 118 18.82 34.35 15.57
N SER A 119 18.22 33.27 15.07
CA SER A 119 16.77 33.08 15.08
C SER A 119 16.25 32.70 16.46
N LYS A 120 15.10 33.25 16.84
CA LYS A 120 14.37 32.84 18.05
C LYS A 120 13.86 31.39 17.98
N ASN A 121 13.72 30.85 16.76
CA ASN A 121 13.27 29.49 16.51
C ASN A 121 14.43 28.53 16.14
N PHE A 122 15.67 28.94 16.39
CA PHE A 122 16.85 28.13 16.12
C PHE A 122 16.74 26.75 16.79
N CYS A 123 17.06 25.70 16.03
CA CYS A 123 17.06 24.31 16.48
C CYS A 123 18.50 23.89 16.75
N ASP A 124 18.94 24.09 18.00
CA ASP A 124 20.32 23.86 18.45
C ASP A 124 20.77 22.39 18.49
N PHE A 125 19.83 21.45 18.43
CA PHE A 125 20.10 20.02 18.33
C PHE A 125 20.57 19.58 16.94
N LEU A 126 20.44 20.44 15.92
CA LEU A 126 20.91 20.14 14.58
C LEU A 126 22.44 20.26 14.52
N GLY A 127 23.10 19.19 14.10
CA GLY A 127 24.55 19.13 13.96
C GLY A 127 25.06 20.03 12.83
N GLU A 128 26.26 20.59 13.01
CA GLU A 128 26.88 21.56 12.09
C GLU A 128 26.91 21.06 10.63
N LYS A 129 27.20 19.78 10.41
CA LYS A 129 27.21 19.17 9.07
C LYS A 129 25.85 19.26 8.36
N ALA A 130 24.77 18.93 9.06
CA ALA A 130 23.42 19.00 8.50
C ALA A 130 23.02 20.46 8.23
N VAL A 131 23.38 21.37 9.15
CA VAL A 131 23.15 22.80 8.99
C VAL A 131 23.87 23.36 7.76
N SER A 132 25.17 23.09 7.61
CA SER A 132 25.97 23.56 6.47
C SER A 132 25.45 23.00 5.15
N ARG A 133 25.16 21.68 5.09
CA ARG A 133 24.57 21.06 3.91
C ARG A 133 23.29 21.76 3.46
N VAL A 134 22.36 22.00 4.38
CA VAL A 134 21.10 22.68 4.06
C VAL A 134 21.35 24.12 3.61
N LYS A 135 22.22 24.88 4.30
CA LYS A 135 22.54 26.28 3.97
C LYS A 135 23.24 26.44 2.63
N GLU A 136 24.03 25.47 2.21
CA GLU A 136 24.71 25.48 0.91
C GLU A 136 23.79 25.03 -0.23
N ASP A 137 22.92 24.04 0.03
CA ASP A 137 22.18 23.32 -1.01
C ASP A 137 20.72 23.76 -1.17
N TYR A 138 20.18 24.64 -0.30
CA TYR A 138 18.76 25.02 -0.34
C TYR A 138 18.31 25.68 -1.65
N LYS A 139 19.25 26.21 -2.45
CA LYS A 139 18.98 26.80 -3.77
C LYS A 139 18.80 25.76 -4.87
N ASN A 140 19.26 24.52 -4.67
CA ASN A 140 19.22 23.44 -5.67
C ASN A 140 17.91 22.61 -5.61
N ILE A 141 16.95 23.01 -4.76
CA ILE A 141 15.55 22.51 -4.72
C ILE A 141 15.44 20.98 -4.69
N ARG A 142 16.27 20.33 -3.87
CA ARG A 142 16.23 18.87 -3.72
C ARG A 142 15.07 18.41 -2.86
N GLY A 143 14.43 17.30 -3.24
CA GLY A 143 13.37 16.67 -2.45
C GLY A 143 13.86 16.11 -1.11
N ASP A 144 15.12 15.71 -1.02
CA ASP A 144 15.73 15.12 0.18
C ASP A 144 16.56 16.11 1.00
N LEU A 145 16.44 17.42 0.73
CA LEU A 145 17.24 18.48 1.34
C LEU A 145 17.27 18.40 2.87
N PHE A 146 16.13 18.11 3.51
CA PHE A 146 15.98 18.10 4.96
C PHE A 146 16.02 16.70 5.60
N LYS A 147 16.31 15.64 4.82
CA LYS A 147 16.23 14.24 5.29
C LYS A 147 17.14 13.97 6.50
N GLU A 148 18.35 14.53 6.50
CA GLU A 148 19.30 14.40 7.62
C GLU A 148 18.83 15.17 8.86
N SER A 149 18.26 16.37 8.66
CA SER A 149 17.67 17.17 9.74
C SER A 149 16.46 16.50 10.36
N GLU A 150 15.62 15.84 9.56
CA GLU A 150 14.48 15.06 10.03
C GLU A 150 14.96 13.89 10.91
N GLN A 151 16.00 13.17 10.50
CA GLN A 151 16.58 12.09 11.33
C GLN A 151 17.08 12.62 12.69
N GLN A 152 17.82 13.73 12.70
CA GLN A 152 18.31 14.32 13.94
C GLN A 152 17.17 14.86 14.82
N LEU A 153 16.13 15.43 14.21
CA LEU A 153 14.92 15.88 14.89
C LEU A 153 14.20 14.72 15.58
N LEU A 154 14.02 13.59 14.90
CA LEU A 154 13.37 12.42 15.48
C LEU A 154 14.16 11.84 16.66
N VAL A 155 15.50 11.76 16.54
CA VAL A 155 16.38 11.34 17.65
C VAL A 155 16.28 12.30 18.85
N HIS A 156 16.23 13.61 18.58
CA HIS A 156 16.05 14.62 19.63
C HIS A 156 14.70 14.46 20.34
N LEU A 157 13.61 14.32 19.58
CA LEU A 157 12.28 14.15 20.13
C LEU A 157 12.17 12.88 20.96
N GLU A 158 12.71 11.75 20.48
CA GLU A 158 12.76 10.50 21.23
C GLU A 158 13.42 10.71 22.61
N ALA A 159 14.61 11.30 22.62
CA ALA A 159 15.39 11.48 23.84
C ALA A 159 14.72 12.44 24.85
N LYS A 160 14.01 13.46 24.38
CA LYS A 160 13.45 14.51 25.25
C LYS A 160 12.01 14.26 25.68
N THR A 161 11.22 13.53 24.90
CA THR A 161 9.76 13.56 25.03
C THR A 161 9.13 12.20 25.28
N LEU A 162 9.83 11.09 24.97
CA LEU A 162 9.23 9.76 25.02
C LEU A 162 8.75 9.36 26.42
N SER A 163 9.53 9.64 27.47
CA SER A 163 9.11 9.32 28.85
C SER A 163 7.86 10.10 29.24
N GLY A 164 7.86 11.42 29.04
CA GLY A 164 6.72 12.27 29.35
C GLY A 164 5.48 11.88 28.55
N PHE A 165 5.63 11.49 27.28
CA PHE A 165 4.53 10.97 26.49
C PHE A 165 3.95 9.69 27.09
N LYS A 166 4.79 8.71 27.47
CA LYS A 166 4.34 7.45 28.09
C LYS A 166 3.63 7.65 29.44
N ASP A 167 4.01 8.69 30.17
CA ASP A 167 3.38 9.05 31.44
C ASP A 167 2.10 9.91 31.26
N SER A 168 1.79 10.33 30.03
CA SER A 168 0.69 11.23 29.73
C SER A 168 -0.64 10.51 29.44
N MET A 169 -1.74 11.27 29.53
CA MET A 169 -3.06 10.83 29.10
C MET A 169 -3.15 10.49 27.59
N TYR A 170 -2.28 11.05 26.76
CA TYR A 170 -2.24 10.76 25.32
C TYR A 170 -1.75 9.34 25.04
N PHE A 171 -0.80 8.83 25.84
CA PHE A 171 -0.41 7.44 25.77
C PHE A 171 -1.52 6.51 26.26
N LEU A 172 -2.22 6.86 27.35
CA LEU A 172 -3.39 6.07 27.79
C LEU A 172 -4.48 6.00 26.71
N ARG A 173 -4.71 7.10 25.99
CA ARG A 173 -5.62 7.13 24.84
C ARG A 173 -5.13 6.25 23.69
N TYR A 174 -3.83 6.28 23.39
CA TYR A 174 -3.23 5.38 22.41
C TYR A 174 -3.46 3.92 22.80
N ILE A 175 -3.29 3.57 24.09
CA ILE A 175 -3.56 2.23 24.62
C ILE A 175 -5.03 1.81 24.43
N GLN A 176 -6.01 2.69 24.61
CA GLN A 176 -7.42 2.38 24.29
C GLN A 176 -7.64 2.10 22.80
N PHE A 177 -7.01 2.87 21.91
CA PHE A 177 -7.09 2.61 20.47
C PHE A 177 -6.41 1.30 20.08
N LYS A 178 -5.27 0.96 20.69
CA LYS A 178 -4.61 -0.33 20.47
C LYS A 178 -5.46 -1.50 20.95
N TRP A 179 -6.19 -1.34 22.05
CA TRP A 179 -7.16 -2.35 22.49
C TRP A 179 -8.31 -2.51 21.49
N LEU A 180 -8.81 -1.39 20.94
CA LEU A 180 -9.87 -1.44 19.94
C LEU A 180 -9.39 -2.11 18.64
N GLU A 181 -8.16 -1.80 18.21
CA GLU A 181 -7.48 -2.43 17.07
C GLU A 181 -7.27 -3.95 17.29
N SER A 182 -7.09 -4.40 18.53
CA SER A 182 -6.90 -5.84 18.82
C SER A 182 -8.20 -6.64 18.85
N GLN A 183 -9.36 -6.01 18.69
CA GLN A 183 -10.63 -6.73 18.75
C GLN A 183 -10.84 -7.63 17.53
N PRO A 184 -11.47 -8.82 17.69
CA PRO A 184 -11.68 -9.73 16.59
C PRO A 184 -12.52 -9.12 15.46
N VAL A 185 -12.08 -9.37 14.23
CA VAL A 185 -12.81 -9.04 13.01
C VAL A 185 -13.23 -10.33 12.30
N THR A 186 -14.48 -10.35 11.83
CA THR A 186 -15.10 -11.49 11.14
C THR A 186 -15.78 -11.02 9.86
N GLU A 187 -16.27 -11.95 9.04
CA GLU A 187 -17.01 -11.63 7.82
C GLU A 187 -18.23 -10.72 8.06
N ASP A 188 -18.82 -10.78 9.25
CA ASP A 188 -20.01 -9.99 9.60
C ASP A 188 -19.76 -8.47 9.59
N TRP A 189 -18.50 -8.03 9.75
CA TRP A 189 -18.11 -6.63 9.71
C TRP A 189 -18.10 -6.06 8.28
N PHE A 190 -18.12 -6.92 7.27
CA PHE A 190 -18.04 -6.53 5.87
C PHE A 190 -19.36 -6.78 5.14
N MET A 191 -19.61 -5.95 4.14
CA MET A 191 -20.68 -6.15 3.15
C MET A 191 -20.04 -6.25 1.77
N ASP A 192 -20.20 -7.38 1.10
CA ASP A 192 -19.73 -7.55 -0.28
C ASP A 192 -20.74 -6.98 -1.28
N PHE A 193 -20.25 -6.51 -2.43
CA PHE A 193 -21.06 -5.95 -3.51
C PHE A 193 -20.89 -6.76 -4.81
N ARG A 194 -19.74 -6.59 -5.47
CA ARG A 194 -19.49 -7.09 -6.84
C ARG A 194 -18.18 -7.84 -6.91
N VAL A 195 -18.14 -8.92 -7.70
CA VAL A 195 -16.89 -9.60 -8.08
C VAL A 195 -16.07 -8.66 -8.99
N LEU A 196 -14.88 -8.30 -8.55
CA LEU A 196 -13.92 -7.49 -9.30
C LEU A 196 -13.03 -8.35 -10.19
N GLY A 197 -12.73 -9.57 -9.76
CA GLY A 197 -11.86 -10.47 -10.50
C GLY A 197 -11.82 -11.86 -9.89
N LYS A 198 -11.14 -12.77 -10.58
CA LYS A 198 -11.04 -14.18 -10.21
C LYS A 198 -9.63 -14.70 -10.44
N GLY A 199 -9.05 -15.27 -9.39
CA GLY A 199 -7.69 -15.81 -9.38
C GLY A 199 -7.66 -17.34 -9.36
N GLY A 200 -6.46 -17.91 -9.17
CA GLY A 200 -6.28 -19.37 -9.14
C GLY A 200 -6.99 -20.08 -7.97
N PHE A 201 -7.21 -19.38 -6.86
CA PHE A 201 -7.70 -19.96 -5.60
C PHE A 201 -9.08 -19.46 -5.17
N GLY A 202 -9.63 -18.44 -5.83
CA GLY A 202 -10.93 -17.87 -5.50
C GLY A 202 -11.18 -16.53 -6.20
N GLU A 203 -11.94 -15.66 -5.55
CA GLU A 203 -12.54 -14.45 -6.13
C GLU A 203 -12.14 -13.21 -5.32
N VAL A 204 -12.17 -12.05 -5.96
CA VAL A 204 -11.96 -10.76 -5.32
C VAL A 204 -13.28 -9.99 -5.38
N HIS A 205 -13.82 -9.60 -4.24
CA HIS A 205 -15.06 -8.82 -4.16
C HIS A 205 -14.76 -7.37 -3.76
N ALA A 206 -15.49 -6.40 -4.33
CA ALA A 206 -15.65 -5.11 -3.69
C ALA A 206 -16.44 -5.31 -2.40
N CYS A 207 -15.97 -4.75 -1.30
CA CYS A 207 -16.63 -4.83 0.00
C CYS A 207 -16.54 -3.50 0.76
N GLN A 208 -17.38 -3.32 1.76
CA GLN A 208 -17.38 -2.16 2.64
C GLN A 208 -17.27 -2.60 4.10
N MET A 209 -16.42 -1.93 4.87
CA MET A 209 -16.37 -2.05 6.32
C MET A 209 -17.58 -1.34 6.93
N LYS A 210 -18.55 -2.11 7.45
CA LYS A 210 -19.86 -1.61 7.90
C LYS A 210 -19.75 -0.51 8.95
N ALA A 211 -18.77 -0.60 9.84
CA ALA A 211 -18.64 0.34 10.96
C ALA A 211 -18.14 1.73 10.54
N THR A 212 -17.34 1.81 9.46
CA THR A 212 -16.62 3.03 9.06
C THR A 212 -17.09 3.57 7.72
N GLY A 213 -17.69 2.71 6.88
CA GLY A 213 -18.09 3.02 5.51
C GLY A 213 -16.95 2.91 4.50
N LYS A 214 -15.72 2.54 4.91
CA LYS A 214 -14.58 2.46 3.99
C LYS A 214 -14.71 1.29 3.02
N MET A 215 -14.47 1.56 1.74
CA MET A 215 -14.46 0.57 0.66
C MET A 215 -13.11 -0.15 0.57
N TYR A 216 -13.17 -1.44 0.30
CA TYR A 216 -12.03 -2.34 0.19
C TYR A 216 -12.25 -3.42 -0.89
N ALA A 217 -11.19 -4.10 -1.29
CA ALA A 217 -11.26 -5.36 -2.03
C ALA A 217 -11.05 -6.53 -1.05
N ASN A 218 -11.91 -7.55 -1.10
CA ASN A 218 -11.82 -8.77 -0.30
C ASN A 218 -11.43 -9.94 -1.20
N LYS A 219 -10.15 -10.33 -1.18
CA LYS A 219 -9.63 -11.52 -1.87
C LYS A 219 -9.95 -12.74 -1.02
N LYS A 220 -10.89 -13.57 -1.49
CA LYS A 220 -11.34 -14.80 -0.84
C LYS A 220 -10.64 -16.00 -1.46
N LEU A 221 -9.80 -16.67 -0.68
CA LEU A 221 -9.07 -17.86 -1.08
C LEU A 221 -9.77 -19.09 -0.51
N ASN A 222 -10.31 -19.94 -1.39
CA ASN A 222 -11.09 -21.08 -0.94
C ASN A 222 -10.22 -22.16 -0.29
N LYS A 223 -10.55 -22.55 0.94
CA LYS A 223 -9.78 -23.50 1.77
C LYS A 223 -9.56 -24.84 1.08
N LYS A 224 -10.60 -25.43 0.49
CA LYS A 224 -10.51 -26.71 -0.22
C LYS A 224 -9.64 -26.64 -1.46
N ARG A 225 -9.65 -25.50 -2.17
CA ARG A 225 -8.83 -25.28 -3.37
C ARG A 225 -7.37 -25.09 -3.02
N LEU A 226 -7.09 -24.30 -1.99
CA LEU A 226 -5.76 -24.15 -1.44
C LEU A 226 -5.17 -25.51 -1.06
N LYS A 227 -5.91 -26.34 -0.30
CA LYS A 227 -5.46 -27.69 0.06
C LYS A 227 -5.18 -28.55 -1.16
N LYS A 228 -6.14 -28.64 -2.10
CA LYS A 228 -6.02 -29.48 -3.31
C LYS A 228 -4.82 -29.10 -4.17
N ARG A 229 -4.50 -27.81 -4.25
CA ARG A 229 -3.43 -27.27 -5.11
C ARG A 229 -2.14 -26.97 -4.35
N LYS A 230 -2.03 -27.34 -3.07
CA LYS A 230 -0.88 -27.06 -2.20
C LYS A 230 -0.51 -25.56 -2.18
N GLY A 231 -1.52 -24.69 -2.09
CA GLY A 231 -1.37 -23.23 -2.18
C GLY A 231 -1.14 -22.50 -0.86
N TYR A 232 -0.95 -23.22 0.27
CA TYR A 232 -0.80 -22.59 1.59
C TYR A 232 0.41 -21.67 1.69
N ASP A 233 1.57 -22.11 1.18
CA ASP A 233 2.81 -21.32 1.22
C ASP A 233 2.66 -19.98 0.48
N GLY A 234 2.08 -19.99 -0.72
CA GLY A 234 1.84 -18.76 -1.47
C GLY A 234 0.86 -17.81 -0.75
N ALA A 235 -0.20 -18.36 -0.14
CA ALA A 235 -1.19 -17.57 0.58
C ALA A 235 -0.59 -16.89 1.83
N ILE A 236 0.20 -17.62 2.63
CA ILE A 236 0.81 -17.05 3.84
C ILE A 236 1.94 -16.07 3.50
N ILE A 237 2.71 -16.32 2.43
CA ILE A 237 3.72 -15.39 1.91
C ILE A 237 3.06 -14.08 1.49
N GLU A 238 2.00 -14.14 0.68
CA GLU A 238 1.25 -12.95 0.25
C GLU A 238 0.77 -12.14 1.47
N LYS A 239 0.12 -12.82 2.43
CA LYS A 239 -0.37 -12.18 3.66
C LYS A 239 0.76 -11.53 4.46
N ARG A 240 1.88 -12.24 4.67
CA ARG A 240 3.00 -11.76 5.49
C ARG A 240 3.68 -10.55 4.86
N ILE A 241 3.91 -10.60 3.55
CA ILE A 241 4.51 -9.50 2.81
C ILE A 241 3.59 -8.28 2.83
N LEU A 242 2.30 -8.44 2.48
CA LEU A 242 1.35 -7.33 2.47
C LEU A 242 1.14 -6.70 3.86
N ALA A 243 1.27 -7.48 4.94
CA ALA A 243 1.21 -6.96 6.30
C ALA A 243 2.50 -6.19 6.71
N LYS A 244 3.63 -6.48 6.05
CA LYS A 244 4.95 -5.87 6.35
C LYS A 244 5.19 -4.59 5.56
N VAL A 245 4.80 -4.57 4.29
CA VAL A 245 5.08 -3.44 3.39
C VAL A 245 3.99 -2.38 3.50
N HIS A 246 4.39 -1.11 3.43
CA HIS A 246 3.48 0.02 3.45
C HIS A 246 3.95 1.06 2.45
N SER A 247 3.38 0.99 1.25
CA SER A 247 3.74 1.83 0.11
C SER A 247 2.51 2.24 -0.66
N ARG A 248 2.49 3.48 -1.14
CA ARG A 248 1.43 3.99 -2.02
C ARG A 248 1.39 3.30 -3.39
N PHE A 249 2.44 2.58 -3.75
CA PHE A 249 2.59 1.88 -5.03
C PHE A 249 2.35 0.36 -4.92
N ILE A 250 1.89 -0.12 -3.76
CA ILE A 250 1.56 -1.52 -3.50
C ILE A 250 0.18 -1.54 -2.83
N VAL A 251 -0.67 -2.51 -3.18
CA VAL A 251 -1.94 -2.70 -2.46
C VAL A 251 -1.65 -2.96 -0.98
N THR A 252 -2.42 -2.33 -0.10
CA THR A 252 -2.19 -2.42 1.34
C THR A 252 -3.20 -3.36 1.96
N LEU A 253 -2.75 -4.32 2.78
CA LEU A 253 -3.63 -5.22 3.52
C LEU A 253 -4.11 -4.55 4.81
N ALA A 254 -5.42 -4.44 4.98
CA ALA A 254 -6.03 -3.89 6.19
C ALA A 254 -6.53 -4.97 7.15
N TYR A 255 -7.02 -6.11 6.63
CA TYR A 255 -7.53 -7.20 7.47
C TYR A 255 -7.22 -8.58 6.89
N ALA A 256 -6.92 -9.54 7.75
CA ALA A 256 -6.82 -10.96 7.41
C ALA A 256 -7.67 -11.81 8.35
N PHE A 257 -8.68 -12.49 7.83
CA PHE A 257 -9.57 -13.35 8.63
C PHE A 257 -9.95 -14.62 7.87
N GLN A 258 -10.72 -15.50 8.50
CA GLN A 258 -11.24 -16.71 7.87
C GLN A 258 -12.76 -16.82 8.04
N THR A 259 -13.40 -17.47 7.07
CA THR A 259 -14.80 -17.91 7.15
C THR A 259 -14.86 -19.43 7.26
N LYS A 260 -16.06 -19.99 7.22
CA LYS A 260 -16.24 -21.44 7.10
C LYS A 260 -15.55 -22.02 5.84
N THR A 261 -15.49 -21.26 4.76
CA THR A 261 -15.06 -21.76 3.44
C THR A 261 -13.78 -21.13 2.90
N ASP A 262 -13.42 -19.95 3.36
CA ASP A 262 -12.39 -19.12 2.73
C ASP A 262 -11.42 -18.51 3.75
N LEU A 263 -10.22 -18.19 3.27
CA LEU A 263 -9.31 -17.25 3.90
C LEU A 263 -9.46 -15.91 3.18
N CYS A 264 -9.57 -14.81 3.92
CA CYS A 264 -9.92 -13.50 3.39
C CYS A 264 -8.78 -12.52 3.62
N LEU A 265 -8.37 -11.83 2.57
CA LEU A 265 -7.46 -10.69 2.61
C LEU A 265 -8.23 -9.44 2.16
N VAL A 266 -8.50 -8.54 3.10
CA VAL A 266 -9.15 -7.25 2.83
C VAL A 266 -8.07 -6.20 2.60
N MET A 267 -8.01 -5.69 1.38
CA MET A 267 -6.94 -4.83 0.88
C MET A 267 -7.48 -3.59 0.16
N THR A 268 -6.60 -2.62 -0.11
CA THR A 268 -6.91 -1.42 -0.90
C THR A 268 -7.75 -1.78 -2.13
N ILE A 269 -8.89 -1.11 -2.30
CA ILE A 269 -9.72 -1.28 -3.49
C ILE A 269 -9.12 -0.51 -4.67
N MET A 270 -8.99 -1.19 -5.80
CA MET A 270 -8.41 -0.63 -7.04
C MET A 270 -9.49 -0.64 -8.13
N ASN A 271 -10.35 0.38 -8.08
CA ASN A 271 -11.58 0.46 -8.87
C ASN A 271 -11.35 0.68 -10.37
N GLY A 272 -10.17 1.15 -10.75
CA GLY A 272 -9.80 1.45 -12.12
C GLY A 272 -9.47 0.20 -12.94
N GLY A 273 -9.47 -1.00 -12.38
CA GLY A 273 -9.14 -2.24 -13.12
C GLY A 273 -7.63 -2.41 -13.36
N ASP A 274 -7.26 -3.49 -14.05
CA ASP A 274 -5.86 -3.83 -14.33
C ASP A 274 -5.34 -3.24 -15.65
N LEU A 275 -4.00 -3.07 -15.77
CA LEU A 275 -3.40 -2.51 -16.98
C LEU A 275 -3.69 -3.33 -18.24
N ARG A 276 -3.82 -4.66 -18.13
CA ARG A 276 -4.16 -5.50 -19.28
C ARG A 276 -5.53 -5.09 -19.86
N TYR A 277 -6.54 -4.90 -19.01
CA TYR A 277 -7.85 -4.42 -19.46
C TYR A 277 -7.73 -3.06 -20.16
N HIS A 278 -6.96 -2.13 -19.59
CA HIS A 278 -6.73 -0.82 -20.21
C HIS A 278 -6.04 -0.89 -21.57
N MET A 279 -5.09 -1.82 -21.74
CA MET A 279 -4.34 -1.98 -22.98
C MET A 279 -5.18 -2.59 -24.10
N TYR A 280 -6.08 -3.51 -23.78
CA TYR A 280 -6.71 -4.36 -24.79
C TYR A 280 -8.22 -4.17 -24.95
N ASN A 281 -8.91 -3.62 -23.93
CA ASN A 281 -10.37 -3.60 -23.89
C ASN A 281 -10.97 -2.19 -23.81
N VAL A 282 -10.22 -1.17 -23.42
CA VAL A 282 -10.74 0.22 -23.34
C VAL A 282 -10.87 0.86 -24.72
N ASP A 283 -9.83 0.77 -25.56
CA ASP A 283 -9.90 1.11 -26.98
C ASP A 283 -9.40 -0.07 -27.81
N GLU A 284 -10.30 -0.98 -28.14
CA GLU A 284 -9.98 -2.19 -28.90
C GLU A 284 -9.44 -1.89 -30.31
N LYS A 285 -9.72 -0.69 -30.85
CA LYS A 285 -9.26 -0.26 -32.17
C LYS A 285 -7.81 0.23 -32.13
N ASN A 286 -7.38 0.82 -31.01
CA ASN A 286 -6.03 1.32 -30.79
C ASN A 286 -5.45 0.74 -29.50
N PRO A 287 -5.12 -0.57 -29.48
CA PRO A 287 -4.63 -1.20 -28.26
C PRO A 287 -3.24 -0.67 -27.88
N GLY A 288 -2.94 -0.69 -26.58
CA GLY A 288 -1.72 -0.16 -25.99
C GLY A 288 -1.86 1.30 -25.54
N PHE A 289 -0.75 1.85 -25.04
CA PHE A 289 -0.68 3.21 -24.50
C PHE A 289 0.27 4.07 -25.31
N ASN A 290 0.02 5.37 -25.30
CA ASN A 290 1.06 6.33 -25.69
C ASN A 290 2.22 6.33 -24.67
N GLU A 291 3.38 6.81 -25.09
CA GLU A 291 4.58 6.78 -24.25
C GLU A 291 4.46 7.61 -22.98
N ASN A 292 3.69 8.71 -22.98
CA ASN A 292 3.47 9.51 -21.77
C ASN A 292 2.76 8.70 -20.68
N ARG A 293 1.68 8.00 -21.04
CA ARG A 293 0.94 7.11 -20.12
C ARG A 293 1.78 5.92 -19.68
N ALA A 294 2.52 5.30 -20.59
CA ALA A 294 3.44 4.21 -20.25
C ALA A 294 4.58 4.68 -19.33
N CYS A 295 5.16 5.86 -19.56
CA CYS A 295 6.19 6.48 -18.72
C CYS A 295 5.67 6.70 -17.29
N TYR A 296 4.48 7.29 -17.16
CA TYR A 296 3.87 7.54 -15.86
C TYR A 296 3.65 6.26 -15.04
N TYR A 297 3.07 5.20 -15.65
CA TYR A 297 2.85 3.94 -14.95
C TYR A 297 4.16 3.19 -14.66
N THR A 298 5.12 3.20 -15.60
CA THR A 298 6.44 2.59 -15.38
C THR A 298 7.15 3.23 -14.21
N ALA A 299 7.10 4.55 -14.07
CA ALA A 299 7.71 5.24 -12.95
C ALA A 299 7.09 4.85 -11.60
N GLN A 300 5.77 4.68 -11.53
CA GLN A 300 5.10 4.22 -10.31
C GLN A 300 5.43 2.76 -9.99
N ILE A 301 5.51 1.89 -11.01
CA ILE A 301 5.95 0.51 -10.86
C ILE A 301 7.39 0.46 -10.33
N ILE A 302 8.29 1.31 -10.83
CA ILE A 302 9.67 1.41 -10.33
C ILE A 302 9.68 1.74 -8.83
N CYS A 303 8.88 2.70 -8.37
CA CYS A 303 8.80 3.04 -6.95
C CYS A 303 8.21 1.88 -6.11
N GLY A 304 7.26 1.11 -6.65
CA GLY A 304 6.74 -0.11 -6.02
C GLY A 304 7.81 -1.20 -5.87
N LEU A 305 8.55 -1.49 -6.94
CA LEU A 305 9.64 -2.46 -6.95
C LEU A 305 10.78 -2.03 -6.01
N GLU A 306 11.20 -0.77 -6.08
CA GLU A 306 12.24 -0.22 -5.20
C GLU A 306 11.86 -0.39 -3.72
N HIS A 307 10.60 -0.13 -3.36
CA HIS A 307 10.12 -0.34 -2.00
C HIS A 307 10.18 -1.82 -1.58
N LEU A 308 9.79 -2.75 -2.45
CA LEU A 308 9.93 -4.19 -2.16
C LEU A 308 11.40 -4.58 -1.98
N HIS A 309 12.28 -4.11 -2.86
CA HIS A 309 13.71 -4.44 -2.86
C HIS A 309 14.43 -3.88 -1.62
N GLN A 310 14.09 -2.66 -1.19
CA GLN A 310 14.55 -2.08 0.08
C GLN A 310 14.13 -2.90 1.31
N HIS A 311 13.06 -3.69 1.20
CA HIS A 311 12.61 -4.65 2.22
C HIS A 311 13.10 -6.08 1.97
N ARG A 312 14.05 -6.25 1.04
CA ARG A 312 14.64 -7.53 0.61
C ARG A 312 13.62 -8.50 0.02
N ILE A 313 12.61 -8.01 -0.69
CA ILE A 313 11.56 -8.84 -1.29
C ILE A 313 11.67 -8.79 -2.81
N VAL A 314 11.79 -9.94 -3.47
CA VAL A 314 11.72 -10.07 -4.94
C VAL A 314 10.28 -10.42 -5.32
N TYR A 315 9.69 -9.69 -6.26
CA TYR A 315 8.26 -9.79 -6.61
C TYR A 315 7.94 -11.00 -7.50
N ARG A 316 8.73 -11.23 -8.55
CA ARG A 316 8.71 -12.39 -9.48
C ARG A 316 7.45 -12.58 -10.35
N ASP A 317 6.43 -11.74 -10.24
CA ASP A 317 5.21 -11.84 -11.06
C ASP A 317 4.66 -10.48 -11.51
N LEU A 318 5.54 -9.55 -11.87
CA LEU A 318 5.12 -8.32 -12.54
C LEU A 318 4.56 -8.65 -13.93
N LYS A 319 3.36 -8.16 -14.22
CA LYS A 319 2.69 -8.25 -15.52
C LYS A 319 1.51 -7.27 -15.54
N PRO A 320 0.98 -6.88 -16.70
CA PRO A 320 -0.13 -5.93 -16.78
C PRO A 320 -1.36 -6.31 -15.93
N GLU A 321 -1.65 -7.60 -15.76
CA GLU A 321 -2.77 -8.08 -14.92
C GLU A 321 -2.60 -7.77 -13.42
N ASN A 322 -1.36 -7.69 -12.95
CA ASN A 322 -1.05 -7.49 -11.53
C ASN A 322 -0.78 -6.02 -11.17
N VAL A 323 -0.94 -5.10 -12.13
CA VAL A 323 -0.82 -3.65 -11.92
C VAL A 323 -2.21 -3.03 -12.03
N LEU A 324 -2.74 -2.56 -10.91
CA LEU A 324 -4.13 -2.13 -10.78
C LEU A 324 -4.23 -0.61 -10.63
N LEU A 325 -5.29 0.00 -11.18
CA LEU A 325 -5.56 1.43 -11.10
C LEU A 325 -6.55 1.76 -9.98
N ASP A 326 -6.32 2.86 -9.28
CA ASP A 326 -7.31 3.46 -8.37
C ASP A 326 -8.23 4.46 -9.10
N ASP A 327 -9.15 5.10 -8.37
CA ASP A 327 -10.10 6.09 -8.91
C ASP A 327 -9.43 7.36 -9.44
N ALA A 328 -8.27 7.70 -8.91
CA ALA A 328 -7.52 8.88 -9.34
C ALA A 328 -6.68 8.60 -10.60
N GLY A 329 -6.41 7.34 -10.91
CA GLY A 329 -5.57 6.92 -12.04
C GLY A 329 -4.13 6.59 -11.65
N HIS A 330 -3.83 6.43 -10.36
CA HIS A 330 -2.54 5.90 -9.92
C HIS A 330 -2.56 4.37 -9.93
N VAL A 331 -1.40 3.77 -10.18
CA VAL A 331 -1.22 2.32 -10.23
C VAL A 331 -0.56 1.78 -8.97
N ARG A 332 -0.93 0.55 -8.60
CA ARG A 332 -0.28 -0.21 -7.54
C ARG A 332 -0.01 -1.65 -7.97
N LEU A 333 1.09 -2.20 -7.48
CA LEU A 333 1.40 -3.62 -7.56
C LEU A 333 0.46 -4.42 -6.66
N SER A 334 0.04 -5.60 -7.14
CA SER A 334 -0.87 -6.52 -6.45
C SER A 334 -0.43 -7.98 -6.60
N ASP A 335 -1.11 -8.91 -5.96
CA ASP A 335 -0.84 -10.36 -6.03
C ASP A 335 0.62 -10.76 -5.71
N LEU A 336 0.98 -10.71 -4.42
CA LEU A 336 2.33 -11.03 -3.93
C LEU A 336 2.54 -12.53 -3.65
N GLY A 337 1.66 -13.41 -4.16
CA GLY A 337 1.69 -14.84 -3.88
C GLY A 337 2.91 -15.60 -4.41
N LEU A 338 3.64 -15.02 -5.37
CA LEU A 338 4.90 -15.54 -5.89
C LEU A 338 6.13 -14.78 -5.39
N ALA A 339 5.97 -13.75 -4.56
CA ALA A 339 7.10 -13.00 -4.04
C ALA A 339 7.96 -13.87 -3.10
N VAL A 340 9.20 -13.44 -2.86
CA VAL A 340 10.10 -14.11 -1.92
C VAL A 340 10.90 -13.09 -1.14
N GLU A 341 10.96 -13.28 0.17
CA GLU A 341 11.79 -12.48 1.07
C GLU A 341 13.16 -13.13 1.20
N LEU A 342 14.21 -12.38 0.85
CA LEU A 342 15.59 -12.83 0.88
C LEU A 342 16.13 -12.77 2.32
N PRO A 343 16.74 -13.86 2.81
CA PRO A 343 17.23 -13.90 4.18
C PRO A 343 18.34 -12.87 4.41
N PRO A 344 18.49 -12.32 5.63
CA PRO A 344 19.59 -11.39 5.94
C PRO A 344 20.96 -11.99 5.60
N GLY A 345 21.82 -11.21 4.94
CA GLY A 345 23.16 -11.63 4.55
C GLY A 345 23.24 -12.51 3.29
N ASN A 346 22.11 -12.83 2.65
CA ASN A 346 22.09 -13.49 1.35
C ASN A 346 21.09 -12.79 0.42
N ASP A 347 21.62 -12.14 -0.62
CA ASP A 347 20.84 -11.36 -1.59
C ASP A 347 20.33 -12.20 -2.76
N LYS A 348 20.59 -13.52 -2.77
CA LYS A 348 20.19 -14.41 -3.86
C LYS A 348 19.23 -15.50 -3.40
N THR A 349 18.43 -15.97 -4.34
CA THR A 349 17.51 -17.09 -4.19
C THR A 349 17.51 -17.95 -5.44
N GLN A 350 16.88 -19.11 -5.37
CA GLN A 350 16.68 -20.01 -6.49
C GLN A 350 15.23 -20.51 -6.50
N GLY A 351 14.68 -20.73 -7.70
CA GLY A 351 13.35 -21.32 -7.85
C GLY A 351 12.66 -20.86 -9.11
N TYR A 352 11.92 -21.77 -9.75
CA TYR A 352 11.14 -21.48 -10.94
C TYR A 352 9.76 -20.96 -10.54
N ALA A 353 9.53 -19.66 -10.68
CA ALA A 353 8.26 -18.99 -10.41
C ALA A 353 8.10 -17.79 -11.36
N GLY A 354 6.86 -17.51 -11.76
CA GLY A 354 6.52 -16.39 -12.64
C GLY A 354 5.70 -16.82 -13.85
N THR A 355 5.32 -15.83 -14.67
CA THR A 355 4.46 -16.03 -15.83
C THR A 355 5.29 -16.31 -17.10
N PRO A 356 4.98 -17.36 -17.89
CA PRO A 356 5.64 -17.62 -19.18
C PRO A 356 5.61 -16.40 -20.12
N GLY A 357 6.77 -16.02 -20.66
CA GLY A 357 6.91 -14.82 -21.48
C GLY A 357 7.47 -13.60 -20.74
N PHE A 358 7.39 -13.60 -19.40
CA PHE A 358 7.88 -12.52 -18.53
C PHE A 358 9.16 -12.88 -17.77
N MET A 359 9.36 -14.17 -17.48
CA MET A 359 10.48 -14.65 -16.67
C MET A 359 11.85 -14.33 -17.30
N ALA A 360 12.76 -13.82 -16.46
CA ALA A 360 14.11 -13.47 -16.83
C ALA A 360 14.99 -14.68 -17.25
N PRO A 361 16.03 -14.48 -18.07
CA PRO A 361 16.91 -15.55 -18.55
C PRO A 361 17.53 -16.40 -17.44
N GLU A 362 18.05 -15.78 -16.37
CA GLU A 362 18.70 -16.47 -15.26
C GLU A 362 17.73 -17.38 -14.47
N LEU A 363 16.46 -16.96 -14.35
CA LEU A 363 15.40 -17.74 -13.71
C LEU A 363 15.03 -18.96 -14.57
N LEU A 364 14.90 -18.77 -15.89
CA LEU A 364 14.63 -19.86 -16.85
C LEU A 364 15.79 -20.87 -16.92
N GLN A 365 17.02 -20.39 -16.77
CA GLN A 365 18.24 -21.20 -16.68
C GLN A 365 18.43 -21.87 -15.30
N LYS A 366 17.51 -21.65 -14.35
CA LYS A 366 17.56 -22.18 -12.97
C LYS A 366 18.83 -21.78 -12.21
N LYS A 367 19.41 -20.63 -12.55
CA LYS A 367 20.52 -20.03 -11.79
C LYS A 367 19.99 -19.38 -10.53
N GLU A 368 20.90 -19.05 -9.62
CA GLU A 368 20.59 -18.12 -8.54
C GLU A 368 20.37 -16.72 -9.10
N TYR A 369 19.44 -15.99 -8.52
CA TYR A 369 19.06 -14.65 -8.93
C TYR A 369 18.66 -13.78 -7.74
N ASP A 370 18.60 -12.49 -7.95
CA ASP A 370 18.21 -11.48 -6.95
C ASP A 370 17.08 -10.61 -7.52
N TYR A 371 17.05 -9.33 -7.14
CA TYR A 371 16.12 -8.31 -7.60
C TYR A 371 16.13 -8.08 -9.14
N THR A 372 17.18 -8.47 -9.86
CA THR A 372 17.34 -8.21 -11.31
C THR A 372 16.22 -8.82 -12.16
N VAL A 373 15.59 -9.89 -11.70
CA VAL A 373 14.51 -10.57 -12.45
C VAL A 373 13.27 -9.68 -12.60
N ASP A 374 13.01 -8.81 -11.63
CA ASP A 374 11.86 -7.91 -11.65
C ASP A 374 12.06 -6.78 -12.67
N TYR A 375 13.31 -6.36 -12.91
CA TYR A 375 13.62 -5.33 -13.90
C TYR A 375 13.59 -5.85 -15.35
N PHE A 376 13.95 -7.12 -15.57
CA PHE A 376 13.67 -7.77 -16.86
C PHE A 376 12.17 -7.78 -17.14
N THR A 377 11.40 -8.19 -16.13
CA THR A 377 9.95 -8.25 -16.20
C THR A 377 9.31 -6.86 -16.39
N LEU A 378 9.90 -5.82 -15.81
CA LEU A 378 9.52 -4.42 -16.07
C LEU A 378 9.72 -4.03 -17.53
N GLY A 379 10.85 -4.42 -18.13
CA GLY A 379 11.12 -4.20 -19.55
C GLY A 379 10.10 -4.88 -20.45
N VAL A 380 9.74 -6.14 -20.16
CA VAL A 380 8.67 -6.87 -20.86
C VAL A 380 7.33 -6.16 -20.73
N THR A 381 6.98 -5.71 -19.52
CA THR A 381 5.72 -5.01 -19.22
C THR A 381 5.65 -3.65 -19.93
N LEU A 382 6.73 -2.87 -19.91
CA LEU A 382 6.84 -1.58 -20.61
C LEU A 382 6.71 -1.76 -22.12
N TYR A 383 7.41 -2.74 -22.69
CA TYR A 383 7.28 -3.08 -24.09
C TYR A 383 5.81 -3.41 -24.43
N GLU A 384 5.17 -4.27 -23.63
CA GLU A 384 3.79 -4.68 -23.89
C GLU A 384 2.82 -3.49 -23.79
N MET A 385 2.99 -2.60 -22.81
CA MET A 385 2.17 -1.40 -22.65
C MET A 385 2.12 -0.55 -23.92
N VAL A 386 3.23 -0.41 -24.64
CA VAL A 386 3.29 0.43 -25.85
C VAL A 386 2.99 -0.37 -27.13
N ALA A 387 3.49 -1.61 -27.23
CA ALA A 387 3.36 -2.42 -28.44
C ALA A 387 2.05 -3.21 -28.52
N ALA A 388 1.30 -3.33 -27.42
CA ALA A 388 0.11 -4.19 -27.28
C ALA A 388 0.35 -5.65 -27.73
N LYS A 389 1.55 -6.14 -27.47
CA LYS A 389 1.99 -7.53 -27.64
C LYS A 389 3.29 -7.74 -26.87
N GLY A 390 3.56 -8.98 -26.46
CA GLY A 390 4.83 -9.30 -25.81
C GLY A 390 6.04 -9.19 -26.77
N PRO A 391 7.26 -8.98 -26.24
CA PRO A 391 8.48 -8.93 -27.05
C PRO A 391 8.88 -10.29 -27.64
N PHE A 392 8.45 -11.39 -27.00
CA PHE A 392 8.82 -12.77 -27.39
C PHE A 392 7.63 -13.61 -27.89
N ARG A 393 6.43 -13.03 -27.96
CA ARG A 393 5.19 -13.68 -28.42
C ARG A 393 4.36 -12.73 -29.27
N CYS A 394 3.92 -13.19 -30.42
CA CYS A 394 2.94 -12.48 -31.22
C CYS A 394 1.53 -12.62 -30.62
N ARG A 395 0.67 -11.62 -30.83
CA ARG A 395 -0.72 -11.65 -30.36
C ARG A 395 -1.47 -12.79 -31.06
N GLY A 396 -2.09 -13.68 -30.28
CA GLY A 396 -2.82 -14.85 -30.78
C GLY A 396 -1.94 -16.03 -31.18
N GLU A 397 -0.62 -15.94 -31.02
CA GLU A 397 0.31 -17.03 -31.34
C GLU A 397 0.18 -18.18 -30.32
N GLN A 398 -0.06 -19.39 -30.81
CA GLN A 398 -0.07 -20.61 -30.01
C GLN A 398 1.31 -21.28 -30.12
N VAL A 399 2.18 -21.02 -29.16
CA VAL A 399 3.53 -21.58 -29.08
C VAL A 399 3.78 -22.25 -27.73
N ASP A 400 4.54 -23.35 -27.77
CA ASP A 400 4.96 -24.07 -26.58
C ASP A 400 5.87 -23.18 -25.69
N ASN A 401 5.80 -23.38 -24.38
CA ASN A 401 6.61 -22.65 -23.41
C ASN A 401 8.12 -22.83 -23.63
N ASN A 402 8.56 -23.96 -24.19
CA ASN A 402 9.96 -24.22 -24.51
C ASN A 402 10.47 -23.33 -25.65
N GLU A 403 9.64 -23.09 -26.68
CA GLU A 403 10.02 -22.17 -27.77
C GLU A 403 10.09 -20.72 -27.27
N VAL A 404 9.14 -20.33 -26.41
CA VAL A 404 9.15 -18.98 -25.81
C VAL A 404 10.37 -18.80 -24.91
N THR A 405 10.74 -19.84 -24.16
CA THR A 405 11.97 -19.87 -23.37
C THR A 405 13.20 -19.72 -24.28
N ARG A 406 13.27 -20.47 -25.40
CA ARG A 406 14.36 -20.34 -26.38
C ARG A 406 14.48 -18.90 -26.90
N ARG A 407 13.36 -18.25 -27.24
CA ARG A 407 13.32 -16.86 -27.72
C ARG A 407 13.88 -15.90 -26.67
N ILE A 408 13.40 -15.97 -25.43
CA ILE A 408 13.91 -15.13 -24.32
C ILE A 408 15.43 -15.29 -24.16
N LEU A 409 15.93 -16.53 -24.20
CA LEU A 409 17.34 -16.82 -24.01
C LEU A 409 18.21 -16.38 -25.18
N ASN A 410 17.75 -16.52 -26.43
CA ASN A 410 18.64 -16.43 -27.60
C ASN A 410 18.32 -15.30 -28.57
N ASP A 411 17.05 -14.92 -28.72
CA ASP A 411 16.66 -13.97 -29.76
C ASP A 411 16.80 -12.52 -29.26
N PRO A 412 17.22 -11.58 -30.12
CA PRO A 412 17.14 -10.16 -29.82
C PRO A 412 15.69 -9.68 -29.86
N VAL A 413 15.34 -8.70 -29.03
CA VAL A 413 14.02 -8.05 -29.07
C VAL A 413 13.93 -7.16 -30.31
N SER A 414 12.82 -7.26 -31.04
CA SER A 414 12.51 -6.37 -32.16
C SER A 414 11.58 -5.25 -31.69
N TYR A 415 11.85 -4.02 -32.12
CA TYR A 415 11.11 -2.83 -31.68
C TYR A 415 10.30 -2.22 -32.83
N PRO A 416 9.01 -1.92 -32.62
CA PRO A 416 8.21 -1.20 -33.60
C PRO A 416 8.77 0.20 -33.90
N PRO A 417 8.57 0.74 -35.12
CA PRO A 417 8.97 2.11 -35.46
C PRO A 417 8.29 3.20 -34.63
N THR A 418 7.22 2.86 -33.90
CA THR A 418 6.50 3.77 -33.02
C THR A 418 7.23 4.05 -31.71
N PHE A 419 8.28 3.28 -31.38
CA PHE A 419 9.06 3.48 -30.17
C PHE A 419 10.05 4.63 -30.38
N SER A 420 10.05 5.60 -29.46
CA SER A 420 11.10 6.60 -29.37
C SER A 420 12.46 5.96 -29.07
N GLN A 421 13.53 6.67 -29.40
CA GLN A 421 14.88 6.19 -29.11
C GLN A 421 15.08 6.05 -27.59
N GLU A 422 14.52 6.95 -26.79
CA GLU A 422 14.55 6.89 -25.33
C GLU A 422 13.83 5.65 -24.77
N LEU A 423 12.64 5.35 -25.27
CA LEU A 423 11.89 4.14 -24.87
C LEU A 423 12.64 2.87 -25.27
N LYS A 424 13.16 2.82 -26.49
CA LYS A 424 13.94 1.69 -26.98
C LYS A 424 15.18 1.45 -26.10
N ASN A 425 15.96 2.48 -25.82
CA ASN A 425 17.15 2.38 -24.96
C ASN A 425 16.80 1.86 -23.56
N LEU A 426 15.71 2.35 -22.98
CA LEU A 426 15.23 1.89 -21.67
C LEU A 426 14.85 0.40 -21.71
N CYS A 427 14.08 -0.02 -22.70
CA CYS A 427 13.71 -1.43 -22.90
C CYS A 427 14.93 -2.33 -23.10
N GLU A 428 15.93 -1.91 -23.88
CA GLU A 428 17.17 -2.65 -24.10
C GLU A 428 17.96 -2.82 -22.79
N GLY A 429 18.10 -1.75 -21.99
CA GLY A 429 18.79 -1.82 -20.70
C GLY A 429 18.05 -2.66 -19.65
N LEU A 430 16.71 -2.65 -19.65
CA LEU A 430 15.89 -3.48 -18.75
C LEU A 430 15.86 -4.95 -19.18
N MET A 431 15.80 -5.25 -20.48
CA MET A 431 15.75 -6.62 -21.00
C MET A 431 17.13 -7.19 -21.36
N GLU A 432 18.21 -6.58 -20.87
CA GLU A 432 19.56 -7.13 -20.97
C GLU A 432 19.62 -8.53 -20.36
N LYS A 433 20.19 -9.49 -21.10
CA LYS A 433 20.16 -10.91 -20.73
C LYS A 433 21.17 -11.22 -19.62
N ASP A 434 22.25 -10.47 -19.57
CA ASP A 434 23.24 -10.53 -18.49
C ASP A 434 22.75 -9.70 -17.28
N PRO A 435 22.36 -10.33 -16.15
CA PRO A 435 21.79 -9.59 -15.02
C PRO A 435 22.75 -8.54 -14.43
N GLU A 436 24.07 -8.74 -14.52
CA GLU A 436 25.07 -7.79 -14.01
C GLU A 436 25.13 -6.48 -14.82
N LYS A 437 24.69 -6.52 -16.08
CA LYS A 437 24.64 -5.35 -16.98
C LYS A 437 23.25 -4.73 -17.05
N ARG A 438 22.25 -5.38 -16.48
CA ARG A 438 20.85 -4.96 -16.53
C ARG A 438 20.64 -3.70 -15.69
N LEU A 439 19.83 -2.77 -16.21
CA LEU A 439 19.35 -1.62 -15.43
C LEU A 439 18.44 -2.10 -14.29
N GLY A 440 18.57 -1.50 -13.12
CA GLY A 440 17.72 -1.87 -11.99
C GLY A 440 18.17 -1.31 -10.64
N PHE A 441 18.03 -2.14 -9.61
CA PHE A 441 18.34 -1.81 -8.22
C PHE A 441 19.83 -1.93 -7.91
N LYS A 442 20.44 -0.86 -7.43
CA LYS A 442 21.84 -0.86 -6.97
C LYS A 442 21.96 0.04 -5.74
N ASN A 443 22.83 -0.33 -4.78
CA ASN A 443 23.09 0.47 -3.58
C ASN A 443 21.83 0.87 -2.80
N ASN A 444 20.84 -0.02 -2.72
CA ASN A 444 19.56 0.19 -2.04
C ASN A 444 18.62 1.25 -2.68
N GLU A 445 18.81 1.56 -3.96
CA GLU A 445 18.00 2.53 -4.72
C GLU A 445 17.94 2.20 -6.23
N CYS A 446 17.06 2.90 -6.95
CA CYS A 446 16.88 2.82 -8.41
C CYS A 446 17.47 4.03 -9.15
N ALA A 447 18.49 4.71 -8.62
CA ALA A 447 18.96 6.01 -9.13
C ALA A 447 19.37 5.98 -10.62
N GLU A 448 20.14 4.97 -11.05
CA GLU A 448 20.56 4.82 -12.46
C GLU A 448 19.36 4.66 -13.40
N LEU A 449 18.35 3.90 -12.97
CA LEU A 449 17.12 3.68 -13.72
C LEU A 449 16.24 4.94 -13.75
N LYS A 450 16.12 5.65 -12.62
CA LYS A 450 15.36 6.90 -12.51
C LYS A 450 15.94 8.05 -13.34
N ASN A 451 17.25 8.02 -13.63
CA ASN A 451 17.97 9.02 -14.41
C ASN A 451 17.95 8.78 -15.94
N GLN A 452 17.30 7.71 -16.41
CA GLN A 452 17.20 7.45 -17.86
C GLN A 452 16.42 8.55 -18.58
N SER A 453 16.84 8.90 -19.81
CA SER A 453 16.27 10.00 -20.60
C SER A 453 14.76 9.89 -20.85
N PHE A 454 14.20 8.67 -20.80
CA PHE A 454 12.76 8.44 -20.91
C PHE A 454 11.94 9.10 -19.78
N PHE A 455 12.57 9.33 -18.62
CA PHE A 455 11.95 9.97 -17.45
C PHE A 455 12.34 11.44 -17.27
N LYS A 456 13.00 12.07 -18.26
CA LYS A 456 13.58 13.43 -18.12
C LYS A 456 12.58 14.53 -17.71
N GLU A 457 11.30 14.38 -18.10
CA GLU A 457 10.23 15.33 -17.76
C GLU A 457 9.53 15.01 -16.43
N LEU A 458 9.91 13.89 -15.78
CA LEU A 458 9.24 13.39 -14.58
C LEU A 458 9.94 13.91 -13.31
N ASN A 459 9.16 14.53 -12.42
CA ASN A 459 9.62 14.81 -11.07
C ASN A 459 9.32 13.62 -10.14
N TRP A 460 10.35 12.84 -9.81
CA TRP A 460 10.26 11.68 -8.93
C TRP A 460 9.72 11.99 -7.54
N GLY A 461 10.16 13.08 -6.90
CA GLY A 461 9.67 13.45 -5.56
C GLY A 461 8.17 13.76 -5.55
N ARG A 462 7.65 14.40 -6.59
CA ARG A 462 6.20 14.66 -6.75
C ARG A 462 5.43 13.39 -7.08
N LEU A 463 6.01 12.48 -7.87
CA LEU A 463 5.41 11.17 -8.13
C LEU A 463 5.27 10.38 -6.83
N GLU A 464 6.37 10.27 -6.07
CA GLU A 464 6.44 9.60 -4.76
C GLU A 464 5.52 10.25 -3.72
N ALA A 465 5.23 11.54 -3.85
CA ALA A 465 4.25 12.26 -3.03
C ALA A 465 2.79 12.11 -3.52
N GLY A 466 2.53 11.51 -4.69
CA GLY A 466 1.19 11.37 -5.28
C GLY A 466 0.64 12.69 -5.84
N MET A 467 1.51 13.58 -6.32
CA MET A 467 1.17 14.96 -6.70
C MET A 467 1.26 15.24 -8.19
N LEU A 468 1.71 14.27 -8.98
CA LEU A 468 1.69 14.38 -10.42
C LEU A 468 0.31 13.92 -10.92
N PRO A 469 -0.41 14.76 -11.68
CA PRO A 469 -1.71 14.40 -12.22
C PRO A 469 -1.55 13.20 -13.16
N PRO A 470 -2.38 12.15 -13.01
CA PRO A 470 -2.35 11.01 -13.92
C PRO A 470 -2.72 11.40 -15.35
N PRO A 471 -2.07 10.82 -16.37
CA PRO A 471 -2.40 11.07 -17.78
C PRO A 471 -3.73 10.45 -18.21
N PHE A 472 -4.31 9.58 -17.37
CA PHE A 472 -5.61 8.98 -17.56
C PHE A 472 -6.29 8.83 -16.20
N VAL A 473 -7.55 9.27 -16.10
CA VAL A 473 -8.39 9.11 -14.91
C VAL A 473 -9.56 8.20 -15.28
N PRO A 474 -9.76 7.06 -14.60
CA PRO A 474 -10.89 6.18 -14.85
C PRO A 474 -12.25 6.88 -14.62
N ASP A 475 -13.26 6.59 -15.45
CA ASP A 475 -14.61 7.12 -15.24
C ASP A 475 -15.24 6.48 -13.99
N PRO A 476 -15.69 7.27 -13.00
CA PRO A 476 -16.31 6.76 -11.77
C PRO A 476 -17.60 5.97 -12.01
N LYS A 477 -18.26 6.17 -13.15
CA LYS A 477 -19.48 5.44 -13.55
C LYS A 477 -19.20 4.14 -14.29
N MET A 478 -17.97 3.95 -14.77
CA MET A 478 -17.56 2.74 -15.47
C MET A 478 -16.96 1.71 -14.52
N VAL A 479 -17.11 0.46 -14.93
CA VAL A 479 -16.61 -0.70 -14.21
C VAL A 479 -15.57 -1.37 -15.10
N TYR A 480 -14.29 -1.18 -14.77
CA TYR A 480 -13.15 -1.68 -15.56
C TYR A 480 -12.80 -3.12 -15.21
N ALA A 481 -13.76 -4.02 -15.43
CA ALA A 481 -13.60 -5.45 -15.23
C ALA A 481 -14.42 -6.20 -16.27
N LYS A 482 -14.16 -7.50 -16.42
CA LYS A 482 -15.03 -8.37 -17.22
C LYS A 482 -16.43 -8.44 -16.60
N ASP A 483 -17.42 -8.77 -17.43
CA ASP A 483 -18.76 -9.06 -16.96
C ASP A 483 -18.75 -10.29 -16.04
N ILE A 484 -19.67 -10.32 -15.08
CA ILE A 484 -19.69 -11.38 -14.04
C ILE A 484 -19.88 -12.76 -14.69
N ASP A 485 -20.66 -12.83 -15.76
CA ASP A 485 -20.89 -14.05 -16.53
C ASP A 485 -19.61 -14.55 -17.23
N ASP A 486 -18.75 -13.63 -17.70
CA ASP A 486 -17.48 -13.93 -18.38
C ASP A 486 -16.36 -14.35 -17.43
N VAL A 487 -16.51 -14.08 -16.13
CA VAL A 487 -15.57 -14.52 -15.10
C VAL A 487 -15.60 -16.07 -14.95
N GLY A 488 -16.66 -16.71 -15.47
CA GLY A 488 -16.81 -18.16 -15.57
C GLY A 488 -17.07 -18.84 -14.23
N ALA A 489 -17.67 -20.03 -14.23
CA ALA A 489 -17.91 -20.78 -13.00
C ALA A 489 -16.66 -21.52 -12.53
N PHE A 490 -16.61 -21.79 -11.23
CA PHE A 490 -15.58 -22.57 -10.60
C PHE A 490 -16.06 -24.00 -10.37
N SER A 491 -15.31 -25.01 -10.82
CA SER A 491 -15.69 -26.41 -10.57
C SER A 491 -15.69 -26.71 -9.06
N THR A 492 -16.70 -27.45 -8.61
CA THR A 492 -16.86 -27.83 -7.20
C THR A 492 -15.75 -28.79 -6.80
N ILE A 493 -15.06 -28.49 -5.69
CA ILE A 493 -14.03 -29.39 -5.15
C ILE A 493 -14.70 -30.47 -4.29
N ARG A 494 -14.65 -31.73 -4.77
CA ARG A 494 -15.11 -32.93 -4.04
C ARG A 494 -13.91 -33.70 -3.49
N GLY A 495 -14.14 -34.50 -2.44
CA GLY A 495 -13.14 -35.42 -1.89
C GLY A 495 -12.00 -34.79 -1.08
N VAL A 496 -12.11 -33.51 -0.71
CA VAL A 496 -11.12 -32.82 0.14
C VAL A 496 -11.73 -32.60 1.51
N ALA A 497 -11.21 -33.31 2.51
CA ALA A 497 -11.49 -33.11 3.92
C ALA A 497 -10.45 -32.17 4.54
N ILE A 498 -10.91 -31.26 5.40
CA ILE A 498 -10.07 -30.36 6.19
C ILE A 498 -9.75 -31.06 7.52
N ASP A 499 -8.48 -31.09 7.90
CA ASP A 499 -7.98 -31.70 9.13
C ASP A 499 -7.49 -30.64 10.14
N ASN A 500 -6.92 -31.08 11.27
CA ASN A 500 -6.48 -30.17 12.33
C ASN A 500 -5.28 -29.30 11.91
N ASN A 501 -4.35 -29.84 11.13
CA ASN A 501 -3.19 -29.08 10.67
C ASN A 501 -3.61 -27.95 9.74
N ASP A 502 -4.62 -28.20 8.90
CA ASP A 502 -5.23 -27.13 8.09
C ASP A 502 -5.83 -26.02 8.97
N ASN A 503 -6.55 -26.39 10.03
CA ASN A 503 -7.20 -25.42 10.93
C ASN A 503 -6.18 -24.59 11.72
N GLU A 504 -5.06 -25.19 12.14
CA GLU A 504 -3.94 -24.45 12.75
C GLU A 504 -3.38 -23.40 11.79
N PHE A 505 -3.13 -23.78 10.53
CA PHE A 505 -2.72 -22.85 9.48
C PHE A 505 -3.75 -21.73 9.26
N TYR A 506 -5.05 -22.05 9.22
CA TYR A 506 -6.09 -21.03 9.04
C TYR A 506 -6.16 -20.05 10.21
N ASN A 507 -5.92 -20.52 11.44
CA ASN A 507 -5.85 -19.66 12.63
C ASN A 507 -4.61 -18.76 12.60
N GLU A 508 -3.46 -19.27 12.18
CA GLU A 508 -2.23 -18.48 12.00
C GLU A 508 -2.40 -17.40 10.91
N PHE A 509 -3.09 -17.74 9.82
CA PHE A 509 -3.37 -16.81 8.74
C PHE A 509 -4.25 -15.64 9.19
N ALA A 510 -5.28 -15.93 9.99
CA ALA A 510 -6.33 -15.00 10.39
C ALA A 510 -5.92 -14.07 11.55
N THR A 511 -4.93 -13.19 11.32
CA THR A 511 -4.41 -12.28 12.35
C THR A 511 -5.28 -11.06 12.65
N GLY A 512 -6.41 -10.90 11.97
CA GLY A 512 -7.34 -9.80 12.19
C GLY A 512 -6.87 -8.49 11.56
N ASN A 513 -6.92 -7.40 12.33
CA ASN A 513 -6.61 -6.04 11.87
C ASN A 513 -5.10 -5.85 11.67
N VAL A 514 -4.71 -5.23 10.55
CA VAL A 514 -3.34 -4.78 10.32
C VAL A 514 -3.19 -3.35 10.87
N PRO A 515 -2.23 -3.07 11.76
CA PRO A 515 -2.23 -1.84 12.56
C PRO A 515 -2.26 -0.53 11.77
N ILE A 516 -1.29 -0.31 10.88
CA ILE A 516 -1.17 0.97 10.16
C ILE A 516 -2.43 1.25 9.32
N PRO A 517 -2.90 0.33 8.44
CA PRO A 517 -4.03 0.62 7.57
C PRO A 517 -5.37 0.73 8.31
N TRP A 518 -5.52 -0.01 9.43
CA TRP A 518 -6.67 0.15 10.31
C TRP A 518 -6.71 1.54 10.95
N GLN A 519 -5.56 2.04 11.42
CA GLN A 519 -5.44 3.39 11.98
C GLN A 519 -5.70 4.47 10.93
N GLU A 520 -5.19 4.31 9.72
CA GLU A 520 -5.50 5.20 8.58
C GLU A 520 -7.00 5.24 8.32
N GLU A 521 -7.66 4.09 8.28
CA GLU A 521 -9.12 4.01 8.12
C GLU A 521 -9.87 4.78 9.20
N MET A 522 -9.51 4.61 10.48
CA MET A 522 -10.15 5.34 11.57
C MET A 522 -10.00 6.86 11.39
N ILE A 523 -8.83 7.32 10.93
CA ILE A 523 -8.55 8.74 10.70
C ILE A 523 -9.30 9.27 9.48
N GLU A 524 -9.15 8.62 8.32
CA GLU A 524 -9.73 9.03 7.03
C GLU A 524 -11.26 9.06 7.06
N THR A 525 -11.87 8.11 7.76
CA THR A 525 -13.33 8.06 7.89
C THR A 525 -13.85 8.99 8.98
N GLY A 526 -12.99 9.62 9.78
CA GLY A 526 -13.37 10.53 10.87
C GLY A 526 -13.72 9.86 12.20
N VAL A 527 -13.76 8.52 12.24
CA VAL A 527 -14.07 7.74 13.46
C VAL A 527 -13.07 8.05 14.59
N PHE A 528 -11.79 8.24 14.26
CA PHE A 528 -10.78 8.67 15.23
C PHE A 528 -11.18 10.00 15.89
N GLY A 529 -11.60 11.00 15.12
CA GLY A 529 -12.02 12.30 15.67
C GLY A 529 -13.28 12.21 16.54
N GLU A 530 -14.23 11.35 16.14
CA GLU A 530 -15.46 11.09 16.91
C GLU A 530 -15.18 10.39 18.25
N LEU A 531 -14.16 9.53 18.32
CA LEU A 531 -13.81 8.79 19.53
C LEU A 531 -12.75 9.48 20.39
N ASN A 532 -11.85 10.25 19.77
CA ASN A 532 -10.75 10.92 20.45
C ASN A 532 -11.20 12.24 21.09
N ILE A 533 -12.12 12.14 22.05
CA ILE A 533 -12.68 13.29 22.78
C ILE A 533 -11.93 13.47 24.11
N TRP A 534 -11.70 14.73 24.49
CA TRP A 534 -11.04 15.13 25.72
C TRP A 534 -12.02 15.85 26.67
N GLY A 535 -11.74 15.83 27.98
CA GLY A 535 -12.54 16.57 28.96
C GLY A 535 -12.38 18.08 28.81
N GLN A 536 -13.36 18.85 29.31
CA GLN A 536 -13.31 20.31 29.29
C GLN A 536 -12.04 20.84 29.98
N ASN A 537 -11.42 21.87 29.40
CA ASN A 537 -10.21 22.53 29.92
C ASN A 537 -9.03 21.58 30.14
N GLY A 538 -8.86 20.56 29.29
CA GLY A 538 -7.74 19.61 29.38
C GLY A 538 -7.89 18.60 30.51
N LYS A 539 -9.09 18.46 31.11
CA LYS A 539 -9.35 17.41 32.10
C LYS A 539 -9.36 16.04 31.44
N LEU A 540 -9.00 15.04 32.26
CA LEU A 540 -9.09 13.65 31.89
C LEU A 540 -10.56 13.26 31.63
N PRO A 541 -10.89 12.65 30.48
CA PRO A 541 -12.24 12.17 30.21
C PRO A 541 -12.55 10.93 31.06
N ASN A 542 -13.84 10.67 31.31
CA ASN A 542 -14.31 9.63 32.23
C ASN A 542 -13.80 8.22 31.85
N ASP A 543 -13.67 7.91 30.57
CA ASP A 543 -13.13 6.62 30.08
C ASP A 543 -11.64 6.43 30.42
N LEU A 544 -10.92 7.53 30.66
CA LEU A 544 -9.51 7.52 31.05
C LEU A 544 -9.30 7.65 32.55
N ASP A 545 -10.30 8.06 33.33
CA ASP A 545 -10.16 8.27 34.77
C ASP A 545 -10.15 6.93 35.53
N PRO A 546 -9.00 6.50 36.08
CA PRO A 546 -8.92 5.24 36.79
C PRO A 546 -9.73 5.22 38.09
N ASN A 547 -10.31 6.35 38.51
CA ASN A 547 -11.18 6.46 39.69
C ASN A 547 -12.65 6.65 39.31
N TYR A 548 -12.98 6.88 38.04
CA TYR A 548 -14.36 7.02 37.61
C TYR A 548 -15.13 5.71 37.82
N VAL A 549 -16.35 5.87 38.35
CA VAL A 549 -17.31 4.79 38.54
C VAL A 549 -18.59 5.25 37.86
N GLU A 550 -18.97 4.56 36.81
CA GLU A 550 -20.22 4.84 36.11
C GLU A 550 -21.38 4.60 37.08
N ALA A 551 -22.17 5.66 37.34
CA ALA A 551 -23.35 5.53 38.16
C ALA A 551 -24.32 4.56 37.46
N LYS A 552 -24.49 3.34 37.99
CA LYS A 552 -25.53 2.43 37.51
C LYS A 552 -26.86 3.14 37.65
N GLY A 553 -27.46 3.53 36.53
CA GLY A 553 -28.82 4.04 36.51
C GLY A 553 -29.73 3.05 37.23
N GLY A 554 -30.29 3.48 38.36
CA GLY A 554 -31.24 2.70 39.15
C GLY A 554 -32.53 2.51 38.37
N GLY A 555 -32.58 1.50 37.53
CA GLY A 555 -33.83 0.89 37.10
C GLY A 555 -34.42 0.16 38.30
N CYS A 556 -35.34 0.83 38.99
CA CYS A 556 -36.18 0.20 40.00
C CYS A 556 -37.04 -0.86 39.26
N VAL A 557 -36.65 -2.13 39.35
CA VAL A 557 -37.54 -3.24 39.03
C VAL A 557 -38.48 -3.33 40.24
N LEU A 558 -39.66 -2.73 40.12
CA LEU A 558 -40.77 -3.04 41.01
C LEU A 558 -41.13 -4.51 40.79
N LEU A 559 -40.87 -5.32 41.82
CA LEU A 559 -41.27 -6.71 41.97
C LEU A 559 -42.80 -6.87 41.95
#